data_AF-A0A3A8S479-F1
#
_entry.id   AF-A0A3A8S479-F1
#
_cell.length_a   1.000
_cell.length_b   1.000
_cell.length_c   1.000
_cell.angle_alpha   90.00
_cell.angle_beta   90.00
_cell.angle_gamma   90.00
#
_symmetry.space_group_name_H-M   'P 1'
#
loop_
_entity.id
_entity.type
_entity.pdbx_description
1 polymer ?
#
loop_
_entity_poly.entity_id
_entity_poly.type
_entity_poly.pdbx_seq_one_letter_code
_entity_poly.pdbx_strand_id
1 'polypeptide(L)'
;MFPESGLFNLTAVALATVATLASAAGTPVPAQSAFFLTRSENRNQVHYALRLDEACRPVGPSPVQVYWLMLERGPSEVEELLGVEQPVYGLEDPQQVEATADGWRVRVSLKAFPSRPIDITTARVDGKCQVQAWTKLGNSVSQLEHVFVKTSWPFSVDFVRLDGVGPDGKPVQELIRR
;
A
#
# COMPACT_ATOMS: atom_id res chain seq x y z
N MET A 1 -72.51 -14.07 42.39
CA MET A 1 -72.00 -12.70 42.18
C MET A 1 -70.51 -12.77 42.43
N PHE A 2 -69.71 -12.61 41.38
CA PHE A 2 -68.26 -12.90 41.35
C PHE A 2 -67.44 -11.80 42.03
N PRO A 3 -66.25 -12.09 42.58
CA PRO A 3 -65.32 -11.07 43.06
C PRO A 3 -64.45 -10.52 41.93
N GLU A 4 -64.24 -9.21 41.95
CA GLU A 4 -63.30 -8.50 41.08
C GLU A 4 -61.86 -8.85 41.44
N SER A 5 -61.07 -9.22 40.43
CA SER A 5 -59.62 -9.42 40.53
C SER A 5 -58.93 -8.36 39.68
N GLY A 6 -58.23 -7.44 40.35
CA GLY A 6 -57.46 -6.38 39.70
C GLY A 6 -56.27 -6.93 38.91
N LEU A 7 -56.19 -6.57 37.63
CA LEU A 7 -55.08 -6.86 36.74
C LEU A 7 -53.98 -5.81 36.93
N PHE A 8 -52.81 -6.23 37.43
CA PHE A 8 -51.59 -5.45 37.41
C PHE A 8 -51.04 -5.39 35.98
N ASN A 9 -50.89 -4.18 35.42
CA ASN A 9 -50.21 -3.96 34.16
C ASN A 9 -48.68 -4.04 34.36
N LEU A 10 -48.04 -5.05 33.77
CA LEU A 10 -46.58 -5.12 33.65
C LEU A 10 -46.17 -4.55 32.29
N THR A 11 -45.65 -3.32 32.28
CA THR A 11 -44.95 -2.75 31.13
C THR A 11 -43.60 -3.43 30.94
N ALA A 12 -43.46 -4.22 29.88
CA ALA A 12 -42.17 -4.79 29.46
C ALA A 12 -41.36 -3.72 28.71
N VAL A 13 -40.21 -3.34 29.27
CA VAL A 13 -39.23 -2.47 28.60
C VAL A 13 -38.33 -3.36 27.75
N ALA A 14 -38.44 -3.26 26.42
CA ALA A 14 -37.55 -3.94 25.49
C ALA A 14 -36.21 -3.21 25.42
N LEU A 15 -35.14 -3.82 25.96
CA LEU A 15 -33.76 -3.35 25.75
C LEU A 15 -33.31 -3.72 24.33
N ALA A 16 -33.20 -2.72 23.46
CA ALA A 16 -32.51 -2.86 22.18
C ALA A 16 -30.99 -2.87 22.42
N THR A 17 -30.36 -4.04 22.27
CA THR A 17 -28.91 -4.19 22.30
C THR A 17 -28.32 -3.65 20.99
N VAL A 18 -27.72 -2.45 21.05
CA VAL A 18 -26.91 -1.91 19.97
C VAL A 18 -25.59 -2.68 19.95
N ALA A 19 -25.43 -3.63 19.03
CA ALA A 19 -24.18 -4.33 18.81
C ALA A 19 -23.17 -3.37 18.16
N THR A 20 -22.25 -2.83 18.96
CA THR A 20 -21.06 -2.14 18.46
C THR A 20 -20.13 -3.16 17.81
N LEU A 21 -20.08 -3.16 16.47
CA LEU A 21 -19.05 -3.87 15.72
C LEU A 21 -17.70 -3.20 15.98
N ALA A 22 -16.97 -3.70 16.98
CA ALA A 22 -15.58 -3.35 17.18
C ALA A 22 -14.76 -3.84 15.99
N SER A 23 -14.21 -2.91 15.21
CA SER A 23 -13.24 -3.24 14.17
C SER A 23 -11.96 -3.73 14.85
N ALA A 24 -11.74 -5.04 14.87
CA ALA A 24 -10.49 -5.62 15.35
C ALA A 24 -9.36 -5.20 14.40
N ALA A 25 -8.55 -4.23 14.83
CA ALA A 25 -7.27 -3.95 14.21
C ALA A 25 -6.34 -5.12 14.53
N GLY A 26 -6.02 -5.97 13.55
CA GLY A 26 -5.12 -7.09 13.75
C GLY A 26 -3.69 -6.61 14.05
N THR A 27 -2.87 -7.50 14.61
CA THR A 27 -1.45 -7.21 14.89
C THR A 27 -0.72 -6.84 13.60
N PRO A 28 0.05 -5.74 13.56
CA PRO A 28 0.87 -5.42 12.40
C PRO A 28 1.94 -6.49 12.14
N VAL A 29 2.02 -6.93 10.89
CA VAL A 29 3.06 -7.81 10.35
C VAL A 29 4.17 -6.91 9.75
N PRO A 30 5.45 -7.35 9.69
CA PRO A 30 6.50 -6.58 9.02
C PRO A 30 6.07 -6.13 7.62
N ALA A 31 6.29 -4.85 7.32
CA ALA A 31 5.88 -4.25 6.06
C ALA A 31 6.57 -4.96 4.89
N GLN A 32 5.79 -5.29 3.86
CA GLN A 32 6.31 -5.95 2.67
C GLN A 32 6.47 -4.91 1.56
N SER A 33 7.67 -4.83 0.98
CA SER A 33 7.95 -3.94 -0.15
C SER A 33 7.16 -4.41 -1.37
N ALA A 34 6.31 -3.55 -1.90
CA ALA A 34 5.54 -3.82 -3.12
C ALA A 34 6.41 -3.64 -4.38
N PHE A 35 7.28 -2.63 -4.35
CA PHE A 35 8.32 -2.37 -5.35
C PHE A 35 9.41 -1.49 -4.71
N PHE A 36 10.52 -1.29 -5.42
CA PHE A 36 11.59 -0.40 -4.96
C PHE A 36 12.15 0.43 -6.10
N LEU A 37 12.82 1.52 -5.75
CA LEU A 37 13.51 2.42 -6.66
C LEU A 37 15.02 2.37 -6.38
N THR A 38 15.82 2.34 -7.44
CA THR A 38 17.27 2.55 -7.34
C THR A 38 17.70 3.71 -8.23
N ARG A 39 18.88 4.26 -7.93
CA ARG A 39 19.48 5.30 -8.75
C ARG A 39 20.87 4.86 -9.22
N SER A 40 21.38 5.52 -10.25
CA SER A 40 22.70 5.17 -10.81
C SER A 40 23.89 5.55 -9.93
N GLU A 41 23.70 6.36 -8.88
CA GLU A 41 24.79 6.90 -8.06
C GLU A 41 25.31 5.94 -7.00
N ASN A 42 24.46 5.06 -6.46
CA ASN A 42 24.82 4.14 -5.38
C ASN A 42 23.88 2.92 -5.35
N ARG A 43 24.11 2.02 -4.39
CA ARG A 43 23.32 0.79 -4.23
C ARG A 43 22.12 0.96 -3.30
N ASN A 44 21.94 2.11 -2.66
CA ASN A 44 20.80 2.32 -1.78
C ASN A 44 19.48 2.27 -2.56
N GLN A 45 18.44 1.81 -1.90
CA GLN A 45 17.14 1.60 -2.53
C GLN A 45 16.07 2.37 -1.76
N VAL A 46 15.09 2.93 -2.45
CA VAL A 46 13.88 3.45 -1.81
C VAL A 46 12.79 2.40 -1.95
N HIS A 47 12.27 1.90 -0.83
CA HIS A 47 11.23 0.89 -0.80
C HIS A 47 9.87 1.51 -0.55
N TYR A 48 8.86 1.00 -1.25
CA TYR A 48 7.45 1.34 -1.05
C TYR A 48 6.76 0.12 -0.47
N ALA A 49 6.59 0.11 0.85
CA ALA A 49 6.13 -1.05 1.58
C ALA A 49 4.73 -0.84 2.16
N LEU A 50 3.89 -1.87 2.06
CA LEU A 50 2.54 -1.83 2.59
C LEU A 50 2.51 -2.47 3.99
N ARG A 51 2.01 -1.72 4.97
CA ARG A 51 1.75 -2.22 6.32
C ARG A 51 0.45 -3.02 6.34
N LEU A 52 0.53 -4.25 6.84
CA LEU A 52 -0.58 -5.18 6.90
C LEU A 52 -0.77 -5.73 8.30
N ASP A 53 -1.99 -6.14 8.59
CA ASP A 53 -2.29 -6.99 9.72
C ASP A 53 -2.18 -8.48 9.37
N GLU A 54 -2.37 -9.35 10.36
CA GLU A 54 -2.43 -10.81 10.18
C GLU A 54 -3.52 -11.28 9.21
N ALA A 55 -4.53 -10.47 8.90
CA ALA A 55 -5.57 -10.77 7.93
C ALA A 55 -5.25 -10.25 6.51
N CYS A 56 -4.01 -9.77 6.27
CA CYS A 56 -3.57 -9.12 5.03
C CYS A 56 -4.34 -7.83 4.71
N ARG A 57 -4.86 -7.15 5.72
CA ARG A 57 -5.59 -5.87 5.57
C ARG A 57 -4.62 -4.71 5.74
N PRO A 58 -4.68 -3.67 4.89
CA PRO A 58 -3.93 -2.44 5.08
C PRO A 58 -4.22 -1.79 6.44
N VAL A 59 -3.16 -1.40 7.15
CA VAL A 59 -3.27 -0.82 8.51
C VAL A 59 -3.19 0.71 8.47
N GLY A 60 -4.27 1.36 8.89
CA GLY A 60 -4.36 2.82 9.02
C GLY A 60 -4.73 3.54 7.72
N PRO A 61 -4.89 4.88 7.76
CA PRO A 61 -5.33 5.69 6.62
C PRO A 61 -4.24 5.91 5.55
N SER A 62 -2.97 5.79 5.94
CA SER A 62 -1.80 5.83 5.03
C SER A 62 -0.96 4.57 5.23
N PRO A 63 -1.43 3.42 4.71
CA PRO A 63 -0.81 2.13 5.00
C PRO A 63 0.50 1.88 4.23
N VAL A 64 0.74 2.58 3.12
CA VAL A 64 2.01 2.51 2.35
C VAL A 64 3.02 3.47 2.95
N GLN A 65 4.18 2.93 3.31
CA GLN A 65 5.34 3.65 3.83
C GLN A 65 6.46 3.69 2.80
N VAL A 66 7.25 4.76 2.85
CA VAL A 66 8.43 4.92 2.00
C VAL A 66 9.66 5.12 2.87
N TYR A 67 10.71 4.34 2.61
CA TYR A 67 11.95 4.40 3.38
C TYR A 67 13.15 4.02 2.51
N TRP A 68 14.33 4.46 2.93
CA TRP A 68 15.60 4.03 2.36
C TRP A 68 16.05 2.71 2.97
N LEU A 69 16.47 1.76 2.13
CA LEU A 69 17.33 0.64 2.49
C LEU A 69 18.78 1.00 2.14
N MET A 70 19.58 1.21 3.19
CA MET A 70 20.93 1.76 3.14
C MET A 70 21.97 0.67 2.90
N LEU A 71 21.91 0.05 1.72
CA LEU A 71 22.79 -1.08 1.33
C LEU A 71 24.29 -0.76 1.33
N GLU A 72 24.68 0.51 1.30
CA GLU A 72 26.09 0.91 1.50
C GLU A 72 26.55 0.79 2.97
N ARG A 73 25.61 0.78 3.93
CA ARG A 73 25.90 0.65 5.37
C ARG A 73 25.64 -0.76 5.88
N GLY A 74 24.63 -1.45 5.34
CA GLY A 74 24.32 -2.84 5.69
C GLY A 74 23.06 -3.36 5.00
N PRO A 75 22.83 -4.69 5.01
CA PRO A 75 21.71 -5.31 4.28
C PRO A 75 20.33 -5.07 4.91
N SER A 76 20.28 -4.57 6.15
CA SER A 76 19.05 -4.32 6.91
C SER A 76 18.97 -2.91 7.50
N GLU A 77 19.92 -2.02 7.15
CA GLU A 77 19.95 -0.64 7.62
C GLU A 77 18.88 0.17 6.90
N VAL A 78 17.95 0.78 7.66
CA VAL A 78 16.84 1.55 7.09
C VAL A 78 16.80 2.98 7.63
N GLU A 79 16.37 3.92 6.79
CA GLU A 79 16.14 5.32 7.18
C GLU A 79 14.80 5.82 6.62
N GLU A 80 14.08 6.65 7.38
CA GLU A 80 12.90 7.32 6.87
C GLU A 80 13.27 8.39 5.84
N LEU A 81 12.34 8.71 4.93
CA LEU A 81 12.53 9.86 4.04
C LEU A 81 12.57 11.17 4.83
N LEU A 82 13.59 11.98 4.56
CA LEU A 82 13.63 13.34 5.06
C LEU A 82 12.59 14.22 4.35
N GLY A 83 12.14 15.29 5.01
CA GLY A 83 11.15 16.20 4.43
C GLY A 83 11.57 16.79 3.08
N VAL A 84 12.86 17.03 2.87
CA VAL A 84 13.42 17.53 1.60
C VAL A 84 13.39 16.50 0.47
N GLU A 85 13.25 15.22 0.78
CA GLU A 85 13.21 14.11 -0.17
C GLU A 85 11.78 13.75 -0.60
N GLN A 86 10.79 14.18 0.20
CA GLN A 86 9.36 13.93 -0.05
C GLN A 86 8.88 14.35 -1.45
N PRO A 87 9.29 15.48 -2.03
CA PRO A 87 8.87 15.84 -3.39
C PRO A 87 9.35 14.86 -4.46
N VAL A 88 10.44 14.13 -4.21
CA VAL A 88 11.08 13.24 -5.19
C VAL A 88 10.61 11.79 -5.01
N TYR A 89 10.56 11.30 -3.78
CA TYR A 89 10.27 9.89 -3.48
C TYR A 89 8.97 9.68 -2.69
N GLY A 90 8.38 10.75 -2.17
CA GLY A 90 7.17 10.66 -1.37
C GLY A 90 5.93 10.32 -2.19
N LEU A 91 4.86 9.99 -1.46
CA LEU A 91 3.53 9.72 -2.01
C LEU A 91 2.62 10.94 -1.83
N GLU A 92 1.69 11.11 -2.76
CA GLU A 92 0.54 11.99 -2.60
C GLU A 92 -0.44 11.41 -1.57
N ASP A 93 -1.09 12.28 -0.83
CA ASP A 93 -2.20 11.95 0.06
C ASP A 93 -3.54 12.44 -0.54
N PRO A 94 -4.68 11.79 -0.23
CA PRO A 94 -4.79 10.59 0.60
C PRO A 94 -4.49 9.30 -0.18
N GLN A 95 -4.06 8.26 0.54
CA GLN A 95 -3.99 6.90 0.00
C GLN A 95 -5.40 6.29 -0.03
N GLN A 96 -5.85 5.83 -1.20
CA GLN A 96 -7.19 5.27 -1.34
C GLN A 96 -7.17 3.77 -1.05
N VAL A 97 -7.84 3.35 0.02
CA VAL A 97 -7.87 1.95 0.48
C VAL A 97 -9.25 1.35 0.21
N GLU A 98 -9.27 0.23 -0.51
CA GLU A 98 -10.50 -0.45 -0.93
C GLU A 98 -10.39 -1.97 -0.72
N ALA A 99 -11.46 -2.58 -0.23
CA ALA A 99 -11.59 -4.03 -0.21
C ALA A 99 -11.92 -4.55 -1.63
N THR A 100 -11.35 -5.68 -2.01
CA THR A 100 -11.63 -6.36 -3.28
C THR A 100 -12.17 -7.77 -3.01
N ALA A 101 -12.58 -8.49 -4.05
CA ALA A 101 -13.04 -9.87 -3.90
C ALA A 101 -11.96 -10.80 -3.31
N ASP A 102 -10.69 -10.54 -3.65
CA ASP A 102 -9.56 -11.43 -3.33
C ASP A 102 -8.61 -10.87 -2.25
N GLY A 103 -8.91 -9.67 -1.72
CA GLY A 103 -8.11 -9.03 -0.68
C GLY A 103 -8.32 -7.52 -0.63
N TRP A 104 -7.25 -6.74 -0.81
CA TRP A 104 -7.31 -5.27 -0.73
C TRP A 104 -6.53 -4.62 -1.87
N ARG A 105 -6.90 -3.36 -2.14
CA ARG A 105 -6.19 -2.47 -3.05
C ARG A 105 -5.92 -1.15 -2.34
N VAL A 106 -4.69 -0.66 -2.46
CA VAL A 106 -4.30 0.68 -2.06
C VAL A 106 -3.80 1.41 -3.30
N ARG A 107 -4.52 2.45 -3.73
CA ARG A 107 -4.08 3.31 -4.83
C ARG A 107 -3.26 4.48 -4.28
N VAL A 108 -2.06 4.62 -4.83
CA VAL A 108 -1.11 5.69 -4.48
C VAL A 108 -0.60 6.38 -5.74
N SER A 109 -0.01 7.56 -5.58
CA SER A 109 0.70 8.26 -6.66
C SER A 109 2.00 8.83 -6.12
N LEU A 110 3.09 8.71 -6.89
CA LEU A 110 4.36 9.34 -6.54
C LEU A 110 4.24 10.86 -6.70
N LYS A 111 4.71 11.65 -5.73
CA LYS A 111 4.73 13.12 -5.83
C LYS A 111 5.46 13.63 -7.07
N ALA A 112 6.56 12.98 -7.44
CA ALA A 112 7.32 13.31 -8.64
C ALA A 112 6.64 12.89 -9.95
N PHE A 113 5.64 12.00 -9.90
CA PHE A 113 4.96 11.48 -11.07
C PHE A 113 3.46 11.18 -10.84
N PRO A 114 2.65 12.22 -10.52
CA PRO A 114 1.28 12.03 -10.04
C PRO A 114 0.31 11.57 -11.15
N SER A 115 0.66 11.77 -12.42
CA SER A 115 -0.16 11.34 -13.56
C SER A 115 -0.18 9.83 -13.78
N ARG A 116 0.65 9.07 -13.04
CA ARG A 116 0.74 7.62 -13.16
C ARG A 116 0.45 6.96 -11.80
N PRO A 117 -0.83 6.68 -11.48
CA PRO A 117 -1.17 5.99 -10.24
C PRO A 117 -0.62 4.57 -10.23
N ILE A 118 -0.38 4.07 -9.02
CA ILE A 118 0.07 2.72 -8.74
C ILE A 118 -0.97 2.07 -7.83
N ASP A 119 -1.49 0.92 -8.25
CA ASP A 119 -2.38 0.09 -7.44
C ASP A 119 -1.53 -0.97 -6.73
N ILE A 120 -1.47 -0.92 -5.41
CA ILE A 120 -0.82 -1.94 -4.59
C ILE A 120 -1.90 -2.88 -4.08
N THR A 121 -1.84 -4.14 -4.50
CA THR A 121 -2.81 -5.17 -4.10
C THR A 121 -2.24 -6.09 -3.05
N THR A 122 -3.10 -6.56 -2.16
CA THR A 122 -2.78 -7.65 -1.24
C THR A 122 -3.71 -8.83 -1.44
N ALA A 123 -3.13 -10.02 -1.36
CA ALA A 123 -3.85 -11.27 -1.37
C ALA A 123 -3.20 -12.24 -0.39
N ARG A 124 -3.96 -13.23 0.06
CA ARG A 124 -3.41 -14.36 0.80
C ARG A 124 -3.11 -15.50 -0.16
N VAL A 125 -1.83 -15.84 -0.29
CA VAL A 125 -1.33 -16.91 -1.16
C VAL A 125 -0.49 -17.85 -0.30
N ASP A 126 -0.83 -19.15 -0.33
CA ASP A 126 -0.16 -20.19 0.46
C ASP A 126 -0.02 -19.83 1.96
N GLY A 127 -1.08 -19.24 2.53
CA GLY A 127 -1.14 -18.83 3.92
C GLY A 127 -0.38 -17.54 4.26
N LYS A 128 0.38 -16.96 3.33
CA LYS A 128 1.14 -15.72 3.52
C LYS A 128 0.45 -14.55 2.85
N CYS A 129 0.62 -13.35 3.42
CA CYS A 129 0.26 -12.13 2.71
C CYS A 129 1.27 -11.91 1.59
N GLN A 130 0.77 -11.67 0.39
CA GLN A 130 1.55 -11.25 -0.76
C GLN A 130 1.14 -9.83 -1.12
N VAL A 131 2.12 -9.00 -1.43
CA VAL A 131 1.93 -7.61 -1.87
C VAL A 131 2.52 -7.45 -3.27
N GLN A 132 1.75 -6.85 -4.17
CA GLN A 132 2.18 -6.59 -5.54
C GLN A 132 1.78 -5.17 -5.93
N ALA A 133 2.64 -4.47 -6.67
CA ALA A 133 2.34 -3.18 -7.26
C ALA A 133 1.98 -3.34 -8.73
N TRP A 134 1.03 -2.53 -9.20
CA TRP A 134 0.54 -2.55 -10.57
C TRP A 134 0.46 -1.13 -11.09
N THR A 135 0.98 -0.91 -12.30
CA THR A 135 0.79 0.37 -12.98
C THR A 135 0.78 0.15 -14.49
N LYS A 136 0.45 1.21 -15.23
CA LYS A 136 0.57 1.18 -16.68
C LYS A 136 2.05 1.10 -17.03
N LEU A 137 2.45 0.09 -17.81
CA LEU A 137 3.72 0.02 -18.52
C LEU A 137 3.42 -0.04 -20.02
N GLY A 138 3.77 1.00 -20.77
CA GLY A 138 3.40 1.14 -22.17
C GLY A 138 1.87 1.22 -22.35
N ASN A 139 1.28 0.25 -23.04
CA ASN A 139 -0.17 0.21 -23.31
C ASN A 139 -0.95 -0.76 -22.40
N SER A 140 -0.28 -1.40 -21.43
CA SER A 140 -0.89 -2.45 -20.61
C SER A 140 -0.66 -2.18 -19.12
N VAL A 141 -1.57 -2.66 -18.28
CA VAL A 141 -1.32 -2.73 -16.84
C VAL A 141 -0.43 -3.94 -16.59
N SER A 142 0.68 -3.73 -15.88
CA SER A 142 1.69 -4.74 -15.59
C SER A 142 2.08 -4.66 -14.12
N GLN A 143 2.59 -5.77 -13.58
CA GLN A 143 3.18 -5.78 -12.25
C GLN A 143 4.44 -4.91 -12.29
N LEU A 144 4.52 -3.93 -11.41
CA LEU A 144 5.71 -3.11 -11.21
C LEU A 144 6.58 -3.78 -10.14
N GLU A 145 7.85 -4.02 -10.45
CA GLU A 145 8.79 -4.63 -9.50
C GLU A 145 9.90 -3.65 -9.13
N HIS A 146 10.40 -2.88 -10.11
CA HIS A 146 11.57 -2.02 -9.94
C HIS A 146 11.45 -0.73 -10.76
N VAL A 147 11.87 0.38 -10.16
CA VAL A 147 12.06 1.67 -10.82
C VAL A 147 13.55 2.01 -10.82
N PHE A 148 14.16 2.18 -11.99
CA PHE A 148 15.54 2.63 -12.10
C PHE A 148 15.61 4.08 -12.55
N VAL A 149 16.37 4.91 -11.85
CA VAL A 149 16.59 6.31 -12.21
C VAL A 149 18.04 6.50 -12.64
N LYS A 150 18.24 6.86 -13.91
CA LYS A 150 19.54 7.32 -14.40
C LYS A 150 19.64 8.82 -14.20
N THR A 151 20.64 9.27 -13.46
CA THR A 151 20.92 10.69 -13.27
C THR A 151 22.00 11.21 -14.22
N SER A 152 21.88 12.49 -14.53
CA SER A 152 22.78 13.26 -15.39
C SER A 152 23.22 14.55 -14.69
N TRP A 153 24.41 15.03 -15.06
CA TRP A 153 25.06 16.14 -14.40
C TRP A 153 24.32 17.48 -14.64
N PRO A 154 24.24 18.38 -13.64
CA PRO A 154 24.67 18.20 -12.25
C PRO A 154 23.62 17.57 -11.32
N PHE A 155 22.32 17.66 -11.62
CA PHE A 155 21.23 17.14 -10.75
C PHE A 155 19.99 16.69 -11.54
N SER A 156 20.15 16.39 -12.82
CA SER A 156 19.04 16.06 -13.71
C SER A 156 18.78 14.55 -13.74
N VAL A 157 17.60 14.17 -14.19
CA VAL A 157 17.28 12.79 -14.54
C VAL A 157 17.43 12.67 -16.06
N ASP A 158 18.29 11.75 -16.49
CA ASP A 158 18.42 11.38 -17.91
C ASP A 158 17.19 10.56 -18.34
N PHE A 159 16.93 9.47 -17.59
CA PHE A 159 15.75 8.67 -17.80
C PHE A 159 15.30 7.95 -16.53
N VAL A 160 14.03 7.55 -16.55
CA VAL A 160 13.44 6.61 -15.60
C VAL A 160 13.08 5.34 -16.37
N ARG A 161 13.46 4.17 -15.86
CA ARG A 161 13.02 2.88 -16.40
C ARG A 161 12.10 2.20 -15.39
N LEU A 162 10.94 1.76 -15.85
CA LEU A 162 10.03 0.91 -15.10
C LEU A 162 10.27 -0.53 -15.57
N ASP A 163 10.61 -1.41 -14.65
CA ASP A 163 10.85 -2.83 -14.88
C ASP A 163 9.76 -3.63 -14.16
N GLY A 164 9.20 -4.64 -14.85
CA GLY A 164 8.06 -5.37 -14.33
C GLY A 164 7.69 -6.61 -15.13
N VAL A 165 6.51 -7.16 -14.84
CA VAL A 165 5.98 -8.38 -15.47
C VAL A 165 4.61 -8.09 -16.09
N GLY A 166 4.48 -8.38 -17.38
CA GLY A 166 3.26 -8.17 -18.15
C GLY A 166 2.18 -9.21 -17.83
N PRO A 167 0.96 -9.01 -18.35
CA PRO A 167 -0.15 -9.94 -18.14
C PRO A 167 0.07 -11.34 -18.72
N ASP A 168 1.00 -11.48 -19.67
CA ASP A 168 1.42 -12.77 -20.23
C ASP A 168 2.56 -13.43 -19.42
N GLY A 169 2.91 -12.86 -18.27
CA GLY A 169 3.97 -13.34 -17.39
C GLY A 169 5.39 -13.03 -17.90
N LYS A 170 5.54 -12.28 -19.00
CA LYS A 170 6.87 -11.93 -19.52
C LYS A 170 7.40 -10.64 -18.92
N PRO A 171 8.73 -10.51 -18.79
CA PRO A 171 9.34 -9.25 -18.41
C PRO A 171 8.97 -8.14 -19.39
N VAL A 172 8.59 -6.98 -18.86
CA VAL A 172 8.30 -5.76 -19.61
C VAL A 172 9.12 -4.60 -19.06
N GLN A 173 9.53 -3.70 -19.94
CA GLN A 173 10.28 -2.51 -19.58
C GLN A 173 9.70 -1.30 -20.28
N GLU A 174 9.54 -0.19 -19.56
CA GLU A 174 9.19 1.11 -20.14
C GLU A 174 10.30 2.11 -19.79
N LEU A 175 10.83 2.78 -20.80
CA LEU A 175 11.78 3.86 -20.61
C LEU A 175 11.10 5.21 -20.81
N ILE A 176 11.19 6.07 -19.80
CA ILE A 176 10.63 7.41 -19.77
C ILE A 176 11.78 8.39 -19.81
N ARG A 177 11.85 9.18 -20.87
CA ARG A 177 12.77 10.33 -21.00
C ARG A 177 11.94 11.61 -20.87
N ARG A 178 12.48 12.61 -20.18
CA ARG A 178 11.94 13.97 -20.21
C ARG A 178 12.59 14.77 -21.32
#